data_AF-A0AAV8VJY9-F1
#
_entry.id   AF-A0AAV8VJY9-F1
#
_cell.length_a   1.000
_cell.length_b   1.000
_cell.length_c   1.000
_cell.angle_alpha   90.00
_cell.angle_beta   90.00
_cell.angle_gamma   90.00
#
_symmetry.space_group_name_H-M   'P 1'
#
loop_
_entity.id
_entity.type
_entity.pdbx_description
1 polymer ?
#
loop_
_entity_poly.entity_id
_entity_poly.type
_entity_poly.pdbx_seq_one_letter_code
_entity_poly.pdbx_strand_id
1 'polypeptide(L)'
;MRTCLLLLAAAVIAREVVGHGMVWDPPNRSSLWRFNIPGAVPNYVDSGNHCGNFDLQYSLGMKCGVCGDPWTDPVPRDNENTGKYGRGIIAKTYQAGSVIDVTVNISANHKGTFTYSLCVLPDPNAPEPGEECFQPLTFEDGSS
;
A
#
# COMPACT_ATOMS: atom_id res chain seq x y z
N MET A 1 21.20 20.91 39.24
CA MET A 1 20.42 21.41 38.07
C MET A 1 20.92 20.92 36.72
N ARG A 2 22.23 20.68 36.48
CA ARG A 2 22.72 20.22 35.17
C ARG A 2 22.37 18.76 34.83
N THR A 3 22.22 17.90 35.83
CA THR A 3 21.91 16.46 35.68
C THR A 3 20.44 16.17 35.35
N CYS A 4 19.49 17.01 35.79
CA CYS A 4 18.07 16.85 35.42
C CYS A 4 17.80 17.20 33.95
N LEU A 5 18.53 18.17 33.38
CA LEU A 5 18.38 18.56 31.98
C LEU A 5 18.82 17.44 31.02
N LEU A 6 19.81 16.65 31.39
CA LEU A 6 20.28 15.50 30.61
C LEU A 6 19.27 14.33 30.62
N LEU A 7 18.54 14.14 31.72
CA LEU A 7 17.50 13.11 31.83
C LEU A 7 16.22 13.47 31.04
N LEU A 8 15.89 14.77 30.94
CA LEU A 8 14.81 15.25 30.07
C LEU A 8 15.15 15.17 28.58
N ALA A 9 16.42 15.37 28.21
CA ALA A 9 16.87 15.21 26.83
C ALA A 9 16.83 13.74 26.36
N ALA A 10 17.09 12.78 27.26
CA ALA A 10 16.96 11.34 26.97
C ALA A 10 15.50 10.85 26.89
N ALA A 11 14.54 11.58 27.47
CA ALA A 11 13.12 11.28 27.39
C ALA A 11 12.46 11.73 26.07
N VAL A 12 13.16 12.55 25.27
CA VAL A 12 12.83 12.76 23.86
C VAL A 12 13.41 11.58 23.08
N ILE A 13 12.95 10.37 23.40
CA ILE A 13 12.91 9.31 22.40
C ILE A 13 11.92 9.85 21.38
N ALA A 14 12.45 10.45 20.32
CA ALA A 14 11.70 10.66 19.09
C ALA A 14 11.16 9.28 18.72
N ARG A 15 9.91 9.01 19.11
CA ARG A 15 9.14 7.96 18.51
C ARG A 15 8.98 8.45 17.09
N GLU A 16 9.88 8.02 16.21
CA GLU A 16 9.62 8.10 14.78
C GLU A 16 8.25 7.45 14.61
N VAL A 17 7.27 8.27 14.27
CA VAL A 17 5.94 7.79 13.95
C VAL A 17 6.10 7.15 12.59
N VAL A 18 6.46 5.87 12.61
CA VAL A 18 6.54 5.02 11.43
C VAL A 18 5.08 4.74 11.04
N GLY A 19 4.52 5.74 10.34
CA GLY A 19 3.17 5.85 9.86
C GLY A 19 2.83 4.85 8.78
N HIS A 20 2.12 3.76 9.08
CA HIS A 20 1.99 2.67 8.11
C HIS A 20 0.56 2.12 8.05
N GLY A 21 0.16 1.67 6.86
CA GLY A 21 -1.18 1.16 6.60
C GLY A 21 -1.19 0.23 5.39
N MET A 22 -2.10 -0.73 5.38
CA MET A 22 -2.24 -1.68 4.28
C MET A 22 -3.69 -2.12 4.12
N VAL A 23 -4.10 -2.44 2.88
CA VAL A 23 -5.34 -3.17 2.65
C VAL A 23 -5.16 -4.59 3.18
N TRP A 24 -5.97 -4.93 4.18
CA TRP A 24 -5.90 -6.17 4.95
C TRP A 24 -6.86 -7.23 4.39
N ASP A 25 -8.05 -6.84 3.97
CA ASP A 25 -9.01 -7.71 3.30
C ASP A 25 -9.68 -6.94 2.13
N PRO A 26 -9.57 -7.38 0.87
CA PRO A 26 -8.69 -8.46 0.43
C PRO A 26 -7.21 -8.11 0.68
N PRO A 27 -6.37 -9.08 1.08
CA PRO A 27 -4.98 -8.79 1.41
C PRO A 27 -4.24 -8.24 0.19
N ASN A 28 -3.56 -7.10 0.36
CA ASN A 28 -2.69 -6.56 -0.68
C ASN A 28 -1.53 -7.53 -0.99
N ARG A 29 -0.86 -7.32 -2.14
CA ARG A 29 0.22 -8.20 -2.64
C ARG A 29 1.36 -8.40 -1.65
N SER A 30 1.80 -7.33 -0.99
CA SER A 30 2.86 -7.40 0.03
C SER A 30 2.40 -8.05 1.34
N SER A 31 1.10 -8.13 1.62
CA SER A 31 0.55 -8.72 2.84
C SER A 31 0.06 -10.16 2.69
N LEU A 32 0.03 -10.72 1.47
CA LEU A 32 -0.45 -12.10 1.21
C LEU A 32 0.19 -13.15 2.13
N TRP A 33 1.48 -12.99 2.46
CA TRP A 33 2.21 -13.93 3.32
C TRP A 33 1.68 -13.98 4.75
N ARG A 34 1.06 -12.90 5.26
CA ARG A 34 0.44 -12.87 6.59
C ARG A 34 -0.76 -13.80 6.72
N PHE A 35 -1.33 -14.19 5.58
CA PHE A 35 -2.48 -15.07 5.47
C PHE A 35 -2.10 -16.50 5.08
N ASN A 36 -0.80 -16.83 5.08
CA ASN A 36 -0.28 -18.14 4.66
C ASN A 36 -0.73 -18.55 3.24
N ILE A 37 -0.92 -17.58 2.34
CA ILE A 37 -1.34 -17.87 0.96
C ILE A 37 -0.18 -18.55 0.21
N PRO A 38 -0.38 -19.72 -0.42
CA PRO A 38 0.67 -20.43 -1.14
C PRO A 38 1.33 -19.56 -2.23
N GLY A 39 2.66 -19.60 -2.29
CA GLY A 39 3.45 -18.85 -3.27
C GLY A 39 3.68 -17.38 -2.92
N ALA A 40 3.10 -16.87 -1.82
CA ALA A 40 3.37 -15.52 -1.34
C ALA A 40 4.82 -15.37 -0.84
N VAL A 41 5.46 -14.27 -1.21
CA VAL A 41 6.81 -13.91 -0.75
C VAL A 41 6.68 -12.99 0.48
N PRO A 42 7.34 -13.29 1.61
CA PRO A 42 7.27 -12.42 2.78
C PRO A 42 7.81 -11.02 2.52
N ASN A 43 7.01 -10.01 2.88
CA ASN A 43 7.42 -8.61 3.01
C ASN A 43 7.14 -8.14 4.45
N TYR A 44 8.18 -8.02 5.27
CA TYR A 44 8.03 -7.62 6.68
C TYR A 44 7.75 -6.12 6.87
N VAL A 45 7.84 -5.33 5.79
CA VAL A 45 7.53 -3.90 5.75
C VAL A 45 6.34 -3.62 4.81
N ASP A 46 5.43 -4.59 4.67
CA ASP A 46 4.25 -4.56 3.79
C ASP A 46 3.25 -3.43 4.05
N SER A 47 3.35 -2.82 5.22
CA SER A 47 2.59 -1.64 5.60
C SER A 47 3.20 -0.33 5.09
N GLY A 48 4.35 -0.41 4.42
CA GLY A 48 5.21 0.71 4.02
C GLY A 48 5.21 0.97 2.51
N ASN A 49 4.10 0.76 1.82
CA ASN A 49 3.96 1.11 0.39
C ASN A 49 3.55 2.59 0.26
N HIS A 50 4.49 3.50 0.52
CA HIS A 50 4.28 4.95 0.64
C HIS A 50 5.06 5.76 -0.42
N CYS A 51 5.14 5.23 -1.64
CA CYS A 51 5.78 5.86 -2.79
C CYS A 51 7.29 6.13 -2.60
N GLY A 52 7.95 5.34 -1.74
CA GLY A 52 9.36 5.45 -1.36
C GLY A 52 9.64 6.36 -0.16
N ASN A 53 9.07 7.56 -0.15
CA ASN A 53 8.93 8.48 0.99
C ASN A 53 8.36 9.82 0.49
N PHE A 54 7.91 10.67 1.41
CA PHE A 54 7.33 11.97 1.06
C PHE A 54 8.32 12.88 0.29
N ASP A 55 9.57 12.97 0.73
CA ASP A 55 10.56 13.87 0.12
C ASP A 55 10.85 13.46 -1.35
N LEU A 56 11.03 12.16 -1.58
CA LEU A 56 11.21 11.60 -2.91
C LEU A 56 9.97 11.84 -3.77
N GLN A 57 8.78 11.47 -3.28
CA GLN A 57 7.52 11.66 -4.00
C GLN A 57 7.30 13.14 -4.37
N TYR A 58 7.54 14.06 -3.44
CA TYR A 58 7.42 15.50 -3.65
C TYR A 58 8.40 15.99 -4.73
N SER A 59 9.67 15.58 -4.66
CA SER A 59 10.69 15.94 -5.66
C SER A 59 10.35 15.46 -7.08
N LEU A 60 9.53 14.40 -7.20
CA LEU A 60 9.07 13.82 -8.46
C LEU A 60 7.72 14.38 -8.94
N GLY A 61 7.17 15.39 -8.26
CA GLY A 61 5.88 15.98 -8.59
C GLY A 61 4.70 15.09 -8.18
N MET A 62 4.78 14.51 -6.98
CA MET A 62 3.77 13.61 -6.39
C MET A 62 3.57 12.27 -7.09
N LYS A 63 4.47 11.89 -8.00
CA LYS A 63 4.42 10.60 -8.71
C LYS A 63 4.63 9.42 -7.75
N CYS A 64 3.90 8.34 -8.00
CA CYS A 64 3.96 7.09 -7.24
C CYS A 64 3.81 5.91 -8.21
N GLY A 65 4.46 4.77 -7.95
CA GLY A 65 4.13 3.53 -8.64
C GLY A 65 2.69 3.12 -8.34
N VAL A 66 2.00 2.50 -9.30
CA VAL A 66 0.55 2.21 -9.20
C VAL A 66 0.18 1.27 -8.04
N CYS A 67 1.19 0.61 -7.45
CA CYS A 67 1.03 -0.27 -6.30
C CYS A 67 1.80 0.22 -5.04
N GLY A 68 2.16 1.51 -4.99
CA GLY A 68 2.75 2.18 -3.83
C GLY A 68 4.27 2.10 -3.71
N ASP A 69 4.95 1.49 -4.70
CA ASP A 69 6.41 1.51 -4.85
C ASP A 69 6.94 2.90 -5.26
N PRO A 70 8.22 3.21 -5.03
CA PRO A 70 8.87 4.40 -5.58
C PRO A 70 8.70 4.51 -7.10
N TRP A 71 8.34 5.70 -7.60
CA TRP A 71 8.19 5.91 -9.04
C TRP A 71 9.48 5.67 -9.84
N THR A 72 10.64 5.81 -9.20
CA THR A 72 11.96 5.60 -9.82
C THR A 72 12.34 4.13 -10.03
N ASP A 73 11.62 3.21 -9.40
CA ASP A 73 11.92 1.78 -9.50
C ASP A 73 11.60 1.26 -10.91
N PRO A 74 12.36 0.29 -11.44
CA PRO A 74 12.10 -0.30 -12.75
C PRO A 74 10.76 -1.02 -12.77
N VAL A 75 10.07 -0.98 -13.91
CA VAL A 75 8.80 -1.69 -14.14
C VAL A 75 9.09 -3.11 -14.66
N PRO A 76 8.42 -4.17 -14.15
CA PRO A 76 7.49 -4.15 -13.02
C PRO A 76 8.19 -3.84 -11.70
N ARG A 77 7.59 -2.92 -10.93
CA ARG A 77 8.01 -2.65 -9.55
C ARG A 77 7.64 -3.83 -8.65
N ASP A 78 8.19 -3.87 -7.46
CA ASP A 78 8.06 -5.03 -6.57
C ASP A 78 6.59 -5.40 -6.26
N ASN A 79 5.70 -4.43 -6.10
CA ASN A 79 4.27 -4.66 -5.84
C ASN A 79 3.39 -4.66 -7.10
N GLU A 80 3.91 -4.35 -8.28
CA GLU A 80 3.16 -4.41 -9.55
C GLU A 80 2.95 -5.85 -10.02
N ASN A 81 2.00 -6.07 -10.94
CA ASN A 81 1.78 -7.40 -11.48
C ASN A 81 3.05 -7.86 -12.22
N THR A 82 3.39 -9.14 -12.09
CA THR A 82 4.67 -9.77 -12.49
C THR A 82 5.90 -9.32 -11.69
N GLY A 83 5.75 -8.41 -10.74
CA GLY A 83 6.78 -8.04 -9.76
C GLY A 83 7.02 -9.11 -8.69
N LYS A 84 7.95 -8.83 -7.79
CA LYS A 84 8.35 -9.74 -6.70
C LYS A 84 7.16 -10.22 -5.84
N TYR A 85 6.25 -9.31 -5.50
CA TYR A 85 5.05 -9.58 -4.69
C TYR A 85 3.78 -9.73 -5.55
N GLY A 86 3.73 -9.17 -6.76
CA GLY A 86 2.62 -9.30 -7.69
C GLY A 86 2.67 -10.57 -8.56
N ARG A 87 2.53 -11.74 -7.94
CA ARG A 87 2.72 -13.04 -8.61
C ARG A 87 1.46 -13.62 -9.28
N GLY A 88 0.46 -12.81 -9.60
CA GLY A 88 -0.82 -13.27 -10.16
C GLY A 88 -1.66 -14.13 -9.19
N ILE A 89 -1.38 -14.09 -7.90
CA ILE A 89 -2.12 -14.83 -6.88
C ILE A 89 -3.48 -14.17 -6.65
N ILE A 90 -4.57 -14.93 -6.81
CA ILE A 90 -5.93 -14.45 -6.54
C ILE A 90 -6.17 -14.47 -5.03
N ALA A 91 -6.25 -13.29 -4.43
CA ALA A 91 -6.48 -13.12 -3.00
C ALA A 91 -7.94 -13.39 -2.59
N LYS A 92 -8.90 -13.01 -3.44
CA LYS A 92 -10.34 -13.14 -3.19
C LYS A 92 -11.10 -13.11 -4.51
N THR A 93 -12.27 -13.75 -4.53
CA THR A 93 -13.16 -13.79 -5.71
C THR A 93 -14.50 -13.16 -5.36
N TYR A 94 -15.06 -12.36 -6.26
CA TYR A 94 -16.32 -11.65 -6.05
C TYR A 94 -17.28 -11.88 -7.20
N GLN A 95 -18.57 -11.71 -6.93
CA GLN A 95 -19.59 -11.67 -7.97
C GLN A 95 -19.59 -10.28 -8.62
N ALA A 96 -19.68 -10.21 -9.95
CA ALA A 96 -19.75 -8.93 -10.64
C ALA A 96 -20.95 -8.10 -10.14
N GLY A 97 -20.70 -6.83 -9.79
CA GLY A 97 -21.71 -5.92 -9.27
C GLY A 97 -22.06 -6.08 -7.78
N SER A 98 -21.40 -6.98 -7.04
CA SER A 98 -21.63 -7.10 -5.59
C SER A 98 -20.99 -5.94 -4.82
N VAL A 99 -21.64 -5.51 -3.73
CA VAL A 99 -20.99 -4.72 -2.67
C VAL A 99 -20.02 -5.62 -1.92
N ILE A 100 -18.84 -5.09 -1.58
CA ILE A 100 -17.80 -5.83 -0.87
C ILE A 100 -17.32 -5.03 0.33
N ASP A 101 -16.98 -5.74 1.41
CA ASP A 101 -16.25 -5.16 2.52
C ASP A 101 -14.76 -5.09 2.19
N VAL A 102 -14.17 -3.91 2.42
CA VAL A 102 -12.72 -3.69 2.35
C VAL A 102 -12.21 -3.23 3.71
N THR A 103 -11.24 -3.95 4.25
CA THR A 103 -10.62 -3.64 5.55
C THR A 103 -9.24 -3.05 5.35
N VAL A 104 -8.97 -1.88 5.94
CA VAL A 104 -7.63 -1.29 6.02
C VAL A 104 -7.11 -1.45 7.44
N ASN A 105 -5.92 -2.03 7.58
CA ASN A 105 -5.21 -2.07 8.86
C ASN A 105 -4.27 -0.87 8.95
N ILE A 106 -4.47 -0.02 9.97
CA ILE A 106 -3.71 1.20 10.21
C ILE A 106 -2.89 0.99 11.48
N SER A 107 -1.56 0.95 11.36
CA SER A 107 -0.69 0.88 12.54
C SER A 107 -0.46 2.25 13.18
N ALA A 108 -0.55 3.33 12.39
CA ALA A 108 -0.46 4.71 12.83
C ALA A 108 -1.34 5.62 11.98
N ASN A 109 -2.27 6.32 12.64
CA ASN A 109 -3.34 7.06 11.97
C ASN A 109 -2.92 8.50 11.64
N HIS A 110 -2.78 8.80 10.34
CA HIS A 110 -2.43 10.12 9.81
C HIS A 110 -3.63 10.96 9.38
N LYS A 111 -4.87 10.52 9.66
CA LYS A 111 -6.11 11.07 9.11
C LYS A 111 -6.11 10.97 7.57
N GLY A 112 -7.02 11.69 6.92
CA GLY A 112 -7.20 11.66 5.46
C GLY A 112 -8.42 10.84 5.05
N THR A 113 -8.42 10.40 3.79
CA THR A 113 -9.50 9.62 3.17
C THR A 113 -8.92 8.42 2.44
N PHE A 114 -9.75 7.40 2.24
CA PHE A 114 -9.42 6.26 1.40
C PHE A 114 -10.30 6.31 0.15
N THR A 115 -9.70 6.01 -0.99
CA THR A 115 -10.40 5.80 -2.26
C THR A 115 -9.98 4.44 -2.80
N TYR A 116 -10.84 3.84 -3.61
CA TYR A 116 -10.59 2.54 -4.21
C TYR A 116 -10.84 2.63 -5.71
N SER A 117 -10.04 1.89 -6.47
CA SER A 117 -10.16 1.83 -7.92
C SER A 117 -9.85 0.41 -8.39
N LEU A 118 -10.40 0.05 -9.55
CA LEU A 118 -10.25 -1.28 -10.13
C LEU A 118 -9.70 -1.17 -11.55
N CYS A 119 -8.65 -1.93 -11.83
CA CYS A 119 -8.08 -2.07 -13.15
C CYS A 119 -8.32 -3.48 -13.69
N VAL A 120 -8.83 -3.58 -14.91
CA VAL A 120 -8.88 -4.86 -15.64
C VAL A 120 -7.53 -5.08 -16.30
N LEU A 121 -6.84 -6.16 -15.93
CA LEU A 121 -5.60 -6.57 -16.59
C LEU A 121 -5.90 -7.24 -17.93
N PRO A 122 -5.54 -6.64 -19.09
CA PRO A 122 -5.79 -7.26 -20.39
C PRO A 122 -4.89 -8.48 -20.63
N ASP A 123 -3.65 -8.44 -20.13
CA ASP A 123 -2.75 -9.59 -20.07
C ASP A 123 -2.41 -9.85 -18.59
N PRO A 124 -2.83 -10.99 -18.02
CA PRO A 124 -2.52 -11.33 -16.63
C PRO A 124 -1.02 -11.61 -16.39
N ASN A 125 -0.22 -11.73 -17.45
CA ASN A 125 1.24 -11.94 -17.40
C ASN A 125 2.04 -10.68 -17.75
N ALA A 126 1.41 -9.50 -17.74
CA ALA A 126 2.06 -8.21 -17.90
C ALA A 126 1.80 -7.31 -16.69
N PRO A 127 2.64 -6.30 -16.42
CA PRO A 127 2.35 -5.27 -15.42
C PRO A 127 1.03 -4.53 -15.74
N GLU A 128 0.51 -3.80 -14.76
CA GLU A 128 -0.60 -2.87 -14.98
C GLU A 128 -0.28 -1.93 -16.15
N PRO A 129 -1.25 -1.67 -17.06
CA PRO A 129 -1.04 -0.77 -18.20
C PRO A 129 -0.63 0.67 -17.84
N GLY A 130 -0.95 1.10 -16.60
CA GLY A 130 -0.69 2.44 -16.09
C GLY A 130 -1.76 2.86 -15.09
N GLU A 131 -1.62 4.06 -14.51
CA GLU A 131 -2.60 4.62 -13.57
C GLU A 131 -3.98 4.81 -14.26
N GLU A 132 -3.99 5.11 -15.54
CA GLU A 132 -5.20 5.33 -16.33
C GLU A 132 -6.12 4.11 -16.46
N CYS A 133 -5.63 2.89 -16.18
CA CYS A 133 -6.48 1.71 -16.21
C CYS A 133 -7.38 1.59 -14.96
N PHE A 134 -7.01 2.26 -13.87
CA PHE A 134 -7.73 2.21 -12.61
C PHE A 134 -8.98 3.08 -12.65
N GLN A 135 -10.14 2.43 -12.70
CA GLN A 135 -11.43 3.09 -12.68
C GLN A 135 -11.92 3.23 -11.22
N PRO A 136 -12.33 4.44 -10.77
CA PRO A 136 -12.79 4.65 -9.40
C PRO A 136 -13.99 3.76 -9.03
N LEU A 137 -14.00 3.28 -7.79
CA LEU A 137 -15.14 2.62 -7.17
C LEU A 137 -15.84 3.59 -6.21
N THR A 138 -17.17 3.51 -6.15
CA THR A 138 -17.99 4.29 -5.23
C THR A 138 -18.27 3.49 -3.96
N PHE A 139 -18.39 4.18 -2.82
CA PHE A 139 -18.89 3.57 -1.60
C PHE A 139 -20.37 3.18 -1.74
N GLU A 140 -20.83 2.21 -0.92
CA GLU A 140 -22.22 1.72 -0.96
C GLU A 140 -23.24 2.84 -0.71
N ASP A 141 -22.88 3.83 0.12
CA ASP A 141 -23.71 5.00 0.40
C ASP A 141 -23.69 6.08 -0.70
N GLY A 142 -22.96 5.84 -1.79
CA GLY A 142 -22.81 6.75 -2.92
C GLY A 142 -21.77 7.86 -2.71
N SER A 143 -21.05 7.86 -1.60
CA SER A 143 -19.92 8.78 -1.38
C SER A 143 -18.68 8.40 -2.20
N SER A 144 -17.76 9.37 -2.35
CA SER A 144 -16.45 9.23 -3.02
C SER A 144 -15.34 9.78 -2.15
#